data_AF-A0A7C4VJL2-F1
#
_entry.id   AF-A0A7C4VJL2-F1
#
_cell.length_a   1.000
_cell.length_b   1.000
_cell.length_c   1.000
_cell.angle_alpha   90.00
_cell.angle_beta   90.00
_cell.angle_gamma   90.00
#
_symmetry.space_group_name_H-M   'P 1'
#
loop_
_entity.id
_entity.type
_entity.pdbx_description
1 polymer ?
#
loop_
_entity_poly.entity_id
_entity_poly.type
_entity_poly.pdbx_seq_one_letter_code
_entity_poly.pdbx_strand_id
1 'polypeptide(L)'
;MSLRDLNAKAKKSRGAQGKNENGKRKFSESRSNPTEQNYKFDYSSNFRDIEKFSLSRRFLASEVGKSFGEVANIIEHWEHFQFFPPDYPEEDDGNDPDVGPRVRMEYSTEYSAFIKQKSAYETKCAQVYHLIWSKCTTAMQNAVKEHADFIAWDRRKDALNLWLRIAEIAMNGTGAAENDSKRINEAKHRFDRVHQRQTESVG
;
A
#
# COMPACT_ATOMS: atom_id res chain seq x y z
N MET A 1 66.18 17.42 -31.02
CA MET A 1 65.15 17.90 -30.06
C MET A 1 65.67 17.65 -28.66
N SER A 2 65.69 18.68 -27.80
CA SER A 2 66.34 18.62 -26.48
C SER A 2 65.40 18.08 -25.41
N LEU A 3 65.93 17.32 -24.45
CA LEU A 3 65.22 16.80 -23.26
C LEU A 3 64.52 17.91 -22.44
N ARG A 4 64.93 19.17 -22.59
CA ARG A 4 64.27 20.32 -21.94
C ARG A 4 62.90 20.65 -22.55
N ASP A 5 62.67 20.37 -23.83
CA ASP A 5 61.40 20.68 -24.51
C ASP A 5 60.30 19.66 -24.19
N LEU A 6 60.66 18.42 -23.88
CA LEU A 6 59.73 17.37 -23.44
C LEU A 6 59.18 17.64 -22.02
N ASN A 7 59.99 18.21 -21.13
CA ASN A 7 59.58 18.53 -19.75
C ASN A 7 58.66 19.77 -19.65
N ALA A 8 58.76 20.72 -20.59
CA ALA A 8 57.86 21.86 -20.64
C ALA A 8 56.44 21.47 -21.09
N LYS A 9 56.32 20.47 -21.97
CA LYS A 9 55.03 19.95 -22.45
C LYS A 9 54.33 19.06 -21.41
N ALA A 10 55.08 18.38 -20.54
CA ALA A 10 54.54 17.55 -19.45
C ALA A 10 54.04 18.35 -18.22
N LYS A 11 54.53 19.58 -18.02
CA LYS A 11 54.04 20.45 -16.92
C LYS A 11 52.76 21.21 -17.24
N LYS A 12 52.41 21.38 -18.52
CA LYS A 12 51.19 22.10 -18.93
C LYS A 12 49.91 21.25 -18.89
N SER A 13 50.03 19.92 -18.76
CA SER A 13 48.89 18.98 -18.62
C SER A 13 48.57 18.60 -17.16
N ARG A 14 49.33 19.08 -16.17
CA ARG A 14 49.15 18.72 -14.74
C ARG A 14 48.49 19.81 -13.88
N GLY A 15 48.02 20.90 -14.49
CA GLY A 15 47.45 22.06 -13.78
C GLY A 15 45.92 22.14 -13.70
N ALA A 16 45.17 21.13 -14.15
CA ALA A 16 43.70 21.20 -14.25
C ALA A 16 42.96 20.02 -13.60
N GLN A 17 43.47 19.49 -12.49
CA GLN A 17 42.76 18.50 -11.68
C GLN A 17 42.89 18.84 -10.19
N GLY A 18 42.35 20.00 -9.84
CA GLY A 18 41.98 20.32 -8.47
C GLY A 18 40.47 20.42 -8.39
N LYS A 19 39.80 19.36 -7.88
CA LYS A 19 38.65 19.43 -6.96
C LYS A 19 38.03 18.03 -6.75
N ASN A 20 38.37 17.44 -5.60
CA ASN A 20 37.51 16.61 -4.75
C ASN A 20 36.49 15.68 -5.45
N GLU A 21 36.93 14.51 -5.88
CA GLU A 21 36.06 13.34 -5.97
C GLU A 21 36.02 12.62 -4.61
N ASN A 22 35.38 13.27 -3.64
CA ASN A 22 34.86 12.58 -2.46
C ASN A 22 33.37 12.89 -2.31
N GLY A 23 32.67 12.84 -3.44
CA GLY A 23 31.22 12.81 -3.48
C GLY A 23 30.76 11.38 -3.23
N LYS A 24 30.78 10.93 -1.97
CA LYS A 24 29.74 9.99 -1.53
C LYS A 24 28.44 10.67 -1.91
N ARG A 25 27.84 10.26 -3.03
CA ARG A 25 26.46 10.60 -3.35
C ARG A 25 25.66 9.97 -2.23
N LYS A 26 25.49 10.71 -1.13
CA LYS A 26 24.34 10.57 -0.28
C LYS A 26 23.19 10.79 -1.25
N PHE A 27 22.63 9.70 -1.76
CA PHE A 27 21.22 9.67 -2.07
C PHE A 27 20.54 10.08 -0.78
N SER A 28 20.44 11.40 -0.55
CA SER A 28 19.30 11.91 0.18
C SER A 28 18.15 11.63 -0.78
N GLU A 29 17.60 10.42 -0.73
CA GLU A 29 16.17 10.30 -0.86
C GLU A 29 15.63 11.36 0.07
N SER A 30 15.19 12.46 -0.52
CA SER A 30 14.37 13.44 0.15
C SER A 30 13.27 12.60 0.79
N ARG A 31 13.36 12.39 2.11
CA ARG A 31 12.27 11.82 2.89
C ARG A 31 11.20 12.90 2.94
N SER A 32 10.62 13.18 1.78
CA SER A 32 9.42 13.99 1.70
C SER A 32 8.35 13.23 2.46
N ASN A 33 7.65 13.94 3.33
CA ASN A 33 6.52 13.35 4.03
C ASN A 33 5.53 12.81 2.98
N PRO A 34 4.93 11.65 3.21
CA PRO A 34 4.01 11.06 2.24
C PRO A 34 2.85 12.03 2.00
N THR A 35 2.60 12.28 0.72
CA THR A 35 1.44 13.04 0.22
C THR A 35 0.54 12.09 -0.56
N GLU A 36 -0.70 12.50 -0.84
CA GLU A 36 -1.64 11.72 -1.66
C GLU A 36 -1.05 11.26 -3.01
N GLN A 37 -0.09 12.00 -3.55
CA GLN A 37 0.53 11.71 -4.85
C GLN A 37 1.76 10.80 -4.78
N ASN A 38 2.43 10.69 -3.63
CA ASN A 38 3.73 10.02 -3.51
C ASN A 38 3.87 9.08 -2.31
N TYR A 39 2.75 8.58 -1.78
CA TYR A 39 2.81 7.60 -0.71
C TYR A 39 3.29 6.24 -1.24
N LYS A 40 4.07 5.54 -0.42
CA LYS A 40 4.52 4.16 -0.67
C LYS A 40 4.53 3.36 0.62
N PHE A 41 4.26 2.06 0.50
CA PHE A 41 4.41 1.09 1.56
C PHE A 41 5.84 0.54 1.53
N ASP A 42 6.58 0.80 2.59
CA ASP A 42 7.98 0.42 2.70
C ASP A 42 8.18 -0.60 3.81
N TYR A 43 9.16 -1.47 3.63
CA TYR A 43 9.53 -2.49 4.60
C TYR A 43 10.91 -2.17 5.17
N SER A 44 10.98 -2.03 6.48
CA SER A 44 12.23 -1.91 7.22
C SER A 44 12.25 -2.97 8.32
N SER A 45 13.22 -3.88 8.26
CA SER A 45 13.39 -4.96 9.25
C SER A 45 13.65 -4.45 10.66
N ASN A 46 14.06 -3.19 10.80
CA ASN A 46 14.55 -2.61 12.06
C ASN A 46 13.69 -1.44 12.58
N PHE A 47 12.61 -1.09 11.89
CA PHE A 47 11.77 0.05 12.23
C PHE A 47 10.34 -0.15 11.72
N ARG A 48 9.36 -0.02 12.62
CA ARG A 48 7.94 -0.01 12.28
C ARG A 48 7.44 1.43 12.32
N ASP A 49 6.94 1.90 11.19
CA ASP A 49 6.39 3.25 11.11
C ASP A 49 4.87 3.18 11.01
N ILE A 50 4.23 2.92 12.15
CA ILE A 50 2.77 2.76 12.23
C ILE A 50 2.06 4.06 11.83
N GLU A 51 2.63 5.22 12.19
CA GLU A 51 2.09 6.54 11.81
C GLU A 51 2.11 6.72 10.29
N LYS A 52 3.25 6.43 9.65
CA LYS A 52 3.37 6.50 8.19
C LYS A 52 2.48 5.47 7.49
N PHE A 53 2.37 4.26 8.03
CA PHE A 53 1.47 3.25 7.49
C PHE A 53 0.01 3.70 7.56
N SER A 54 -0.43 4.22 8.71
CA SER A 54 -1.79 4.72 8.91
C SER A 54 -2.12 5.88 7.97
N LEU A 55 -1.17 6.79 7.74
CA LEU A 55 -1.32 7.90 6.79
C LEU A 55 -1.39 7.40 5.34
N SER A 56 -0.45 6.55 4.92
CA SER A 56 -0.45 5.93 3.58
C SER A 56 -1.72 5.11 3.32
N ARG A 57 -2.23 4.41 4.33
CA ARG A 57 -3.50 3.67 4.26
C ARG A 57 -4.67 4.61 3.96
N ARG A 58 -4.76 5.76 4.65
CA ARG A 58 -5.83 6.74 4.39
C ARG A 58 -5.79 7.28 2.97
N PHE A 59 -4.59 7.55 2.44
CA PHE A 59 -4.44 7.99 1.05
C PHE A 59 -4.83 6.89 0.06
N LEU A 60 -4.41 5.65 0.31
CA LEU A 60 -4.82 4.51 -0.51
C LEU A 60 -6.34 4.29 -0.47
N ALA A 61 -6.96 4.35 0.71
CA ALA A 61 -8.41 4.21 0.86
C ALA A 61 -9.17 5.30 0.09
N SER A 62 -8.71 6.55 0.17
CA SER A 62 -9.27 7.68 -0.59
C SER A 62 -9.11 7.50 -2.11
N GLU A 63 -7.92 7.07 -2.58
CA GLU A 63 -7.65 6.81 -4.01
C GLU A 63 -8.53 5.65 -4.51
N VAL A 64 -8.61 4.56 -3.75
CA VAL A 64 -9.42 3.39 -4.11
C VAL A 64 -10.91 3.72 -4.07
N GLY A 65 -11.38 4.45 -3.07
CA GLY A 65 -12.78 4.86 -2.95
C GLY A 65 -13.23 5.74 -4.11
N LYS A 66 -12.39 6.69 -4.55
CA LYS A 66 -12.70 7.56 -5.68
C LYS A 66 -12.71 6.82 -7.02
N SER A 67 -11.82 5.85 -7.22
CA SER A 67 -11.65 5.17 -8.51
C SER A 67 -12.43 3.87 -8.65
N PHE A 68 -12.65 3.13 -7.55
CA PHE A 68 -13.18 1.77 -7.58
C PHE A 68 -14.41 1.56 -6.67
N GLY A 69 -14.80 2.54 -5.86
CA GLY A 69 -16.02 2.48 -5.05
C GLY A 69 -15.95 1.43 -3.95
N GLU A 70 -16.81 0.41 -4.01
CA GLU A 70 -17.02 -0.59 -2.94
C GLU A 70 -15.77 -1.43 -2.62
N VAL A 71 -14.78 -1.47 -3.52
CA VAL A 71 -13.51 -2.17 -3.29
C VAL A 71 -12.67 -1.50 -2.18
N ALA A 72 -12.95 -0.24 -1.85
CA ALA A 72 -12.29 0.46 -0.74
C ALA A 72 -12.49 -0.23 0.61
N ASN A 73 -13.57 -1.02 0.78
CA ASN A 73 -13.82 -1.82 1.98
C ASN A 73 -12.65 -2.75 2.32
N ILE A 74 -11.93 -3.25 1.31
CA ILE A 74 -10.74 -4.09 1.54
C ILE A 74 -9.70 -3.32 2.36
N ILE A 75 -9.52 -2.02 2.08
CA ILE A 75 -8.51 -1.17 2.72
C ILE A 75 -8.97 -0.68 4.09
N GLU A 76 -10.24 -0.27 4.19
CA GLU A 76 -10.81 0.37 5.37
C GLU A 76 -11.22 -0.64 6.45
N HIS A 77 -11.90 -1.71 6.03
CA HIS A 77 -12.55 -2.69 6.89
C HIS A 77 -11.85 -4.06 6.89
N TRP A 78 -10.84 -4.26 6.04
CA TRP A 78 -10.09 -5.51 5.97
C TRP A 78 -10.93 -6.70 5.51
N GLU A 79 -11.96 -6.44 4.72
CA GLU A 79 -12.90 -7.45 4.24
C GLU A 79 -13.41 -7.12 2.83
N HIS A 80 -13.97 -8.13 2.16
CA HIS A 80 -14.67 -7.92 0.90
C HIS A 80 -16.04 -7.28 1.13
N PHE A 81 -16.50 -6.50 0.15
CA PHE A 81 -17.87 -6.00 0.15
C PHE A 81 -18.84 -7.18 -0.03
N GLN A 82 -19.86 -7.25 0.82
CA GLN A 82 -20.86 -8.30 0.76
C GLN A 82 -22.00 -7.91 -0.18
N PHE A 83 -22.22 -8.70 -1.21
CA PHE A 83 -23.38 -8.59 -2.08
C PHE A 83 -24.49 -9.52 -1.59
N PHE A 84 -25.71 -9.00 -1.50
CA PHE A 84 -26.89 -9.78 -1.14
C PHE A 84 -27.65 -10.16 -2.41
N PRO A 85 -27.92 -11.47 -2.64
CA PRO A 85 -28.78 -11.87 -3.74
C PRO A 85 -30.21 -11.40 -3.48
N PRO A 86 -31.01 -11.15 -4.54
CA PRO A 86 -32.43 -10.86 -4.39
C PRO A 86 -33.17 -12.06 -3.78
N ASP A 87 -34.20 -11.77 -3.01
CA ASP A 87 -35.04 -12.79 -2.37
C ASP A 87 -35.75 -13.64 -3.43
N TYR A 88 -35.85 -14.94 -3.17
CA TYR A 88 -36.58 -15.83 -4.06
C TYR A 88 -38.07 -15.48 -4.04
N PRO A 89 -38.75 -15.46 -5.20
CA PRO A 89 -40.19 -15.30 -5.24
C PRO A 89 -40.89 -16.42 -4.46
N GLU A 90 -42.00 -16.09 -3.81
CA GLU A 90 -42.86 -17.09 -3.20
C GLU A 90 -43.42 -18.03 -4.28
N GLU A 91 -43.55 -19.33 -3.96
CA GLU A 91 -43.98 -20.35 -4.93
C GLU A 91 -45.40 -20.08 -5.44
N ASP A 92 -46.26 -19.51 -4.59
CA ASP A 92 -47.65 -19.17 -4.93
C ASP A 92 -47.71 -18.05 -5.98
N ASP A 93 -46.90 -17.00 -5.82
CA ASP A 93 -46.80 -15.88 -6.77
C ASP A 93 -46.16 -16.30 -8.09
N GLY A 94 -45.20 -17.23 -8.05
CA GLY A 94 -44.54 -17.77 -9.24
C GLY A 94 -45.46 -18.65 -10.09
N ASN A 95 -46.39 -19.38 -9.48
CA ASN A 95 -47.29 -20.29 -10.16
C ASN A 95 -48.59 -19.64 -10.67
N ASP A 96 -48.86 -18.40 -10.26
CA ASP A 96 -49.99 -17.61 -10.77
C ASP A 96 -49.87 -17.39 -12.30
N PRO A 97 -50.88 -17.73 -13.10
CA PRO A 97 -50.84 -17.60 -14.56
C PRO A 97 -50.88 -16.14 -15.04
N ASP A 98 -51.43 -15.21 -14.25
CA ASP A 98 -51.58 -13.80 -14.58
C ASP A 98 -50.40 -12.97 -14.04
N VAL A 99 -49.88 -13.30 -12.86
CA VAL A 99 -48.84 -12.53 -12.15
C VAL A 99 -47.45 -13.19 -12.21
N GLY A 100 -47.38 -14.52 -12.24
CA GLY A 100 -46.14 -15.28 -12.21
C GLY A 100 -45.16 -15.01 -13.35
N PRO A 101 -45.59 -14.78 -14.62
CA PRO A 101 -44.68 -14.35 -15.68
C PRO A 101 -43.97 -13.03 -15.37
N ARG A 102 -44.65 -12.08 -14.73
CA ARG A 102 -44.08 -10.78 -14.36
C ARG A 102 -43.08 -10.93 -13.22
N VAL A 103 -43.45 -11.66 -12.17
CA VAL A 103 -42.60 -11.90 -10.99
C VAL A 103 -41.30 -12.62 -11.37
N ARG A 104 -41.37 -13.65 -12.23
CA ARG A 104 -40.18 -14.33 -12.75
C ARG A 104 -39.29 -13.40 -13.56
N MET A 105 -39.87 -12.50 -14.35
CA MET A 105 -39.12 -11.53 -15.16
C MET A 105 -38.41 -10.49 -14.28
N GLU A 106 -39.10 -9.97 -13.26
CA GLU A 106 -38.54 -9.04 -12.27
C GLU A 106 -37.37 -9.69 -11.53
N TYR A 107 -37.59 -10.86 -10.92
CA TYR A 107 -36.52 -11.61 -10.24
C TYR A 107 -35.33 -11.93 -11.15
N SER A 108 -35.58 -12.40 -12.38
CA SER A 108 -34.51 -12.69 -13.34
C SER A 108 -33.71 -11.43 -13.70
N THR A 109 -34.36 -10.27 -13.74
CA THR A 109 -33.70 -8.99 -14.03
C THR A 109 -32.84 -8.55 -12.86
N GLU A 110 -33.38 -8.60 -11.64
CA GLU A 110 -32.65 -8.27 -10.41
C GLU A 110 -31.46 -9.20 -10.17
N TYR A 111 -31.67 -10.50 -10.34
CA TYR A 111 -30.61 -11.50 -10.20
C TYR A 111 -29.51 -11.29 -11.25
N SER A 112 -29.88 -10.98 -12.50
CA SER A 112 -28.90 -10.63 -13.53
C SER A 112 -28.12 -9.36 -13.20
N ALA A 113 -28.76 -8.36 -12.60
CA ALA A 113 -28.10 -7.14 -12.14
C ALA A 113 -27.11 -7.45 -11.00
N PHE A 114 -27.50 -8.29 -10.04
CA PHE A 114 -26.63 -8.77 -8.96
C PHE A 114 -25.37 -9.48 -9.53
N ILE A 115 -25.54 -10.41 -10.46
CA ILE A 115 -24.41 -11.10 -11.10
C ILE A 115 -23.48 -10.11 -11.81
N LYS A 116 -24.04 -9.13 -12.53
CA LYS A 116 -23.25 -8.07 -13.20
C LYS A 116 -22.46 -7.24 -12.19
N GLN A 117 -23.10 -6.79 -11.11
CA GLN A 117 -22.44 -6.00 -10.07
C GLN A 117 -21.30 -6.79 -9.41
N LYS A 118 -21.54 -8.06 -9.06
CA LYS A 118 -20.52 -8.95 -8.50
C LYS A 118 -19.33 -9.14 -9.46
N SER A 119 -19.59 -9.38 -10.73
CA SER A 119 -18.52 -9.54 -11.74
C SER A 119 -17.71 -8.25 -11.96
N ALA A 120 -18.37 -7.09 -11.90
CA ALA A 120 -17.71 -5.79 -11.99
C ALA A 120 -16.81 -5.56 -10.77
N TYR A 121 -17.28 -5.94 -9.57
CA TYR A 121 -16.49 -5.88 -8.34
C TYR A 121 -15.24 -6.75 -8.40
N GLU A 122 -15.35 -8.00 -8.85
CA GLU A 122 -14.20 -8.90 -9.02
C GLU A 122 -13.16 -8.32 -10.00
N THR A 123 -13.62 -7.69 -11.09
CA THR A 123 -12.73 -7.02 -12.06
C THR A 123 -11.99 -5.84 -11.42
N LYS A 124 -12.69 -5.02 -10.64
CA LYS A 124 -12.08 -3.91 -9.90
C LYS A 124 -11.10 -4.40 -8.82
N CYS A 125 -11.37 -5.54 -8.18
CA CYS A 125 -10.44 -6.15 -7.21
C CYS A 125 -9.08 -6.46 -7.85
N ALA A 126 -9.07 -7.02 -9.07
CA ALA A 126 -7.83 -7.23 -9.82
C ALA A 126 -7.06 -5.92 -10.08
N GLN A 127 -7.78 -4.85 -10.43
CA GLN A 127 -7.17 -3.53 -10.66
C GLN A 127 -6.58 -2.95 -9.36
N VAL A 128 -7.30 -3.10 -8.25
CA VAL A 128 -6.85 -2.68 -6.93
C VAL A 128 -5.63 -3.49 -6.46
N TYR A 129 -5.58 -4.80 -6.73
CA TYR A 129 -4.38 -5.61 -6.47
C TYR A 129 -3.15 -4.98 -7.13
N HIS A 130 -3.24 -4.64 -8.42
CA HIS A 130 -2.13 -4.03 -9.16
C HIS A 130 -1.77 -2.64 -8.62
N LEU A 131 -2.77 -1.83 -8.24
CA LEU A 131 -2.54 -0.54 -7.61
C LEU A 131 -1.77 -0.69 -6.29
N ILE A 132 -2.26 -1.53 -5.37
CA ILE A 132 -1.60 -1.80 -4.08
C ILE A 132 -0.16 -2.25 -4.31
N TRP A 133 0.03 -3.21 -5.23
CA TRP A 133 1.35 -3.74 -5.55
C TRP A 133 2.31 -2.65 -6.07
N SER A 134 1.83 -1.75 -6.92
CA SER A 134 2.62 -0.62 -7.46
C SER A 134 3.04 0.39 -6.39
N LYS A 135 2.26 0.54 -5.32
CA LYS A 135 2.57 1.43 -4.19
C LYS A 135 3.52 0.80 -3.18
N CYS A 136 3.84 -0.49 -3.32
CA CYS A 136 4.83 -1.16 -2.49
C CYS A 136 6.26 -0.91 -3.00
N THR A 137 7.21 -0.66 -2.10
CA THR A 137 8.64 -0.66 -2.44
C THR A 137 9.11 -2.08 -2.79
N THR A 138 10.25 -2.20 -3.47
CA THR A 138 10.85 -3.51 -3.78
C THR A 138 11.09 -4.34 -2.51
N ALA A 139 11.46 -3.69 -1.40
CA ALA A 139 11.64 -4.35 -0.12
C ALA A 139 10.33 -4.95 0.41
N MET A 140 9.24 -4.19 0.37
CA MET A 140 7.91 -4.67 0.77
C MET A 140 7.44 -5.82 -0.13
N GLN A 141 7.61 -5.68 -1.44
CA GLN A 141 7.24 -6.74 -2.39
C GLN A 141 8.00 -8.04 -2.15
N ASN A 142 9.29 -7.97 -1.79
CA ASN A 142 10.08 -9.14 -1.46
C ASN A 142 9.63 -9.78 -0.14
N ALA A 143 9.36 -8.98 0.90
CA ALA A 143 8.84 -9.48 2.17
C ALA A 143 7.46 -10.16 2.03
N VAL A 144 6.60 -9.65 1.13
CA VAL A 144 5.33 -10.31 0.80
C VAL A 144 5.57 -11.65 0.09
N LYS A 145 6.52 -11.72 -0.85
CA LYS A 145 6.87 -12.95 -1.60
C LYS A 145 7.46 -14.05 -0.73
N GLU A 146 8.05 -13.71 0.41
CA GLU A 146 8.58 -14.68 1.37
C GLU A 146 7.47 -15.45 2.12
N HIS A 147 6.21 -15.01 2.01
CA HIS A 147 5.09 -15.71 2.62
C HIS A 147 4.82 -17.06 1.93
N ALA A 148 4.61 -18.11 2.73
CA ALA A 148 4.42 -19.48 2.22
C ALA A 148 3.26 -19.59 1.22
N ASP A 149 2.15 -18.90 1.50
CA ASP A 149 0.95 -18.94 0.66
C ASP A 149 1.00 -17.99 -0.53
N PHE A 150 2.04 -17.17 -0.68
CA PHE A 150 2.13 -16.21 -1.79
C PHE A 150 2.07 -16.90 -3.16
N ILE A 151 2.58 -18.12 -3.25
CA ILE A 151 2.55 -18.94 -4.49
C ILE A 151 1.10 -19.28 -4.88
N ALA A 152 0.22 -19.44 -3.90
CA ALA A 152 -1.19 -19.79 -4.13
C ALA A 152 -2.06 -18.57 -4.48
N TRP A 153 -1.56 -17.35 -4.30
CA TRP A 153 -2.35 -16.13 -4.53
C TRP A 153 -2.50 -15.83 -6.02
N ASP A 154 -3.74 -15.74 -6.47
CA ASP A 154 -4.14 -15.24 -7.76
C ASP A 154 -4.22 -13.70 -7.74
N ARG A 155 -3.34 -13.07 -8.53
CA ARG A 155 -3.28 -11.61 -8.72
C ARG A 155 -4.60 -11.00 -9.18
N ARG A 156 -5.51 -11.78 -9.75
CA ARG A 156 -6.83 -11.33 -10.21
C ARG A 156 -7.89 -11.31 -9.13
N LYS A 157 -7.66 -11.98 -7.99
CA LYS A 157 -8.69 -12.19 -6.96
C LYS A 157 -8.23 -11.78 -5.56
N ASP A 158 -6.94 -11.95 -5.27
CA ASP A 158 -6.40 -11.91 -3.91
C ASP A 158 -5.97 -10.51 -3.45
N ALA A 159 -6.70 -9.47 -3.84
CA ALA A 159 -6.45 -8.10 -3.38
C ALA A 159 -6.51 -7.98 -1.84
N LEU A 160 -7.45 -8.70 -1.22
CA LEU A 160 -7.60 -8.74 0.24
C LEU A 160 -6.41 -9.42 0.91
N ASN A 161 -6.02 -10.61 0.45
CA ASN A 161 -4.88 -11.35 1.02
C ASN A 161 -3.58 -10.55 0.90
N LEU A 162 -3.36 -9.89 -0.25
CA LEU A 162 -2.24 -8.99 -0.42
C LEU A 162 -2.26 -7.85 0.61
N TRP A 163 -3.41 -7.19 0.78
CA TRP A 163 -3.55 -6.06 1.69
C TRP A 163 -3.34 -6.46 3.15
N LEU A 164 -3.95 -7.55 3.59
CA LEU A 164 -3.79 -8.10 4.94
C LEU A 164 -2.31 -8.36 5.25
N ARG A 165 -1.58 -8.92 4.29
CA ARG A 165 -0.15 -9.21 4.49
C ARG A 165 0.71 -7.96 4.53
N ILE A 166 0.45 -6.97 3.68
CA ILE A 166 1.17 -5.68 3.73
C ILE A 166 0.97 -5.04 5.10
N ALA A 167 -0.26 -5.05 5.61
CA ALA A 167 -0.56 -4.49 6.92
C ALA A 167 0.06 -5.27 8.06
N GLU A 168 0.03 -6.60 7.99
CA GLU A 168 0.71 -7.44 8.96
C GLU A 168 2.22 -7.12 9.00
N ILE A 169 2.88 -7.07 7.84
CA ILE A 169 4.31 -6.73 7.75
C ILE A 169 4.57 -5.31 8.30
N ALA A 170 3.71 -4.34 7.97
CA ALA A 170 3.89 -2.95 8.38
C ALA A 170 3.61 -2.70 9.87
N MET A 171 2.66 -3.41 10.48
CA MET A 171 2.26 -3.24 11.88
C MET A 171 3.02 -4.19 12.82
N ASN A 172 3.23 -5.44 12.40
CA ASN A 172 3.78 -6.51 13.22
C ASN A 172 5.25 -6.86 12.90
N GLY A 173 5.81 -6.33 11.82
CA GLY A 173 7.14 -6.75 11.35
C GLY A 173 7.17 -8.23 10.97
N THR A 174 8.35 -8.77 10.65
CA THR A 174 8.52 -10.19 10.26
C THR A 174 8.85 -11.12 11.43
N GLY A 175 8.67 -10.69 12.67
CA GLY A 175 8.96 -11.51 13.85
C GLY A 175 10.45 -11.74 14.14
N ALA A 176 11.37 -11.12 13.40
CA ALA A 176 12.78 -11.07 13.78
C ALA A 176 12.92 -10.30 15.10
N ALA A 177 13.68 -10.85 16.05
CA ALA A 177 13.85 -10.30 17.40
C ALA A 177 14.18 -8.80 17.35
N GLU A 178 13.21 -7.98 17.76
CA GLU A 178 13.41 -6.54 17.86
C GLU A 178 14.51 -6.25 18.88
N ASN A 179 15.38 -5.31 18.55
CA ASN A 179 16.38 -4.83 19.49
C ASN A 179 15.63 -4.06 20.60
N ASP A 180 15.47 -4.67 21.79
CA ASP A 180 14.71 -4.15 22.93
C ASP A 180 15.04 -2.68 23.26
N SER A 181 16.30 -2.30 23.06
CA SER A 181 16.83 -0.94 23.19
C SER A 181 16.04 0.10 22.38
N LYS A 182 15.59 -0.27 21.18
CA LYS A 182 14.82 0.60 20.29
C LYS A 182 13.35 0.68 20.69
N ARG A 183 12.74 -0.42 21.14
CA ARG A 183 11.37 -0.42 21.67
C ARG A 183 11.25 0.53 22.86
N ILE A 184 12.25 0.52 23.74
CA ILE A 184 12.33 1.45 24.88
C ILE A 184 12.49 2.90 24.41
N ASN A 185 13.32 3.17 23.41
CA ASN A 185 13.50 4.53 22.90
C ASN A 185 12.27 5.08 22.17
N GLU A 186 11.54 4.24 21.44
CA GLU A 186 10.30 4.65 20.78
C GLU A 186 9.18 4.88 21.80
N ALA A 187 9.05 4.01 22.82
CA ALA A 187 8.15 4.24 23.93
C ALA A 187 8.47 5.54 24.68
N LYS A 188 9.77 5.85 24.88
CA LYS A 188 10.22 7.13 25.44
C LYS A 188 9.84 8.31 24.56
N HIS A 189 10.07 8.25 23.24
CA HIS A 189 9.65 9.31 22.33
C HIS A 189 8.13 9.53 22.28
N ARG A 190 7.33 8.46 22.44
CA ARG A 190 5.87 8.56 22.57
C ARG A 190 5.47 9.23 23.90
N PHE A 191 6.16 8.91 24.99
CA PHE A 191 5.92 9.52 26.30
C PHE A 191 6.35 11.00 26.34
N ASP A 192 7.48 11.35 25.72
CA ASP A 192 8.00 12.72 25.63
C ASP A 192 7.12 13.63 24.76
N ARG A 193 6.47 13.10 23.71
CA ARG A 193 5.46 13.85 22.95
C ARG A 193 4.19 14.16 23.77
N VAL A 194 3.87 13.34 24.76
CA VAL A 194 2.69 13.50 25.62
C VAL A 194 2.97 14.44 26.81
N HIS A 195 4.24 14.63 27.19
CA HIS A 195 4.62 15.57 28.23
C HIS A 195 4.74 17.00 27.69
N GLN A 196 3.59 17.69 27.76
CA GLN A 196 3.45 19.07 28.18
C GLN A 196 4.27 20.12 27.40
N ARG A 197 3.58 20.88 26.55
CA ARG A 197 4.10 22.17 26.09
C ARG A 197 4.36 23.03 27.32
N GLN A 198 5.57 23.59 27.45
CA GLN A 198 5.98 24.50 28.52
C GLN A 198 5.08 25.74 28.70
N THR A 199 4.08 25.96 27.83
CA THR A 199 3.16 27.10 27.85
C THR A 199 1.73 26.74 28.27
N GLU A 200 1.44 25.51 28.67
CA GLU A 200 0.12 25.15 29.19
C GLU A 200 0.03 25.46 30.69
N SER A 201 -0.63 26.58 31.01
CA SER A 201 -1.03 26.93 32.38
C SER A 201 -2.06 25.91 32.87
N VAL A 202 -1.71 25.18 33.91
CA VAL A 202 -2.67 24.41 34.71
C VAL A 202 -3.58 25.40 35.44
N GLY A 203 -4.86 25.44 35.05
CA GLY A 203 -5.94 26.08 35.80
C GLY A 203 -6.53 25.12 36.83
#